data_AF-A0A8J0VAF4-F1
#
_entry.id   AF-A0A8J0VAF4-F1
#
_cell.length_a   1.000
_cell.length_b   1.000
_cell.length_c   1.000
_cell.angle_alpha   90.00
_cell.angle_beta   90.00
_cell.angle_gamma   90.00
#
_symmetry.space_group_name_H-M   'P 1'
#
loop_
_entity.id
_entity.type
_entity.pdbx_description
1 polymer ?
#
loop_
_entity_poly.entity_id
_entity_poly.type
_entity_poly.pdbx_seq_one_letter_code
_entity_poly.pdbx_strand_id
1 'polypeptide(L)'
;MDMNRIYLLIILMLSPEMSPMKICDLRLINLYVNRVRVLERKAAQCTDRPLLLVPIIVPNVEVRLADWQNMTELHQGNEILLHLKLLLNATENVKTPECLYQQLIKITHNIKETSGLINKALERVSNSSVSVELSLLPSDGRHISTSDSTEIFNRFLKLLLGKMSLFLHRLKESPCR
;
A
#
# COMPACT_ATOMS: atom_id res chain seq x y z
N MET A 1 -15.69 32.71 -5.77
CA MET A 1 -15.55 31.27 -5.47
C MET A 1 -15.26 30.57 -6.79
N ASP A 2 -14.02 30.15 -7.03
CA ASP A 2 -13.57 29.72 -8.36
C ASP A 2 -14.27 28.44 -8.82
N MET A 3 -14.81 28.45 -10.04
CA MET A 3 -15.44 27.28 -10.67
C MET A 3 -14.49 26.07 -10.72
N ASN A 4 -13.19 26.31 -10.85
CA ASN A 4 -12.18 25.25 -10.83
C ASN A 4 -12.02 24.59 -9.45
N ARG A 5 -12.21 25.36 -8.36
CA ARG A 5 -12.24 24.82 -6.99
C ARG A 5 -13.51 24.02 -6.75
N ILE A 6 -14.65 24.48 -7.27
CA ILE A 6 -15.92 23.74 -7.18
C ILE A 6 -15.80 22.42 -7.95
N TYR A 7 -15.22 22.41 -9.14
CA TYR A 7 -14.99 21.17 -9.90
C TYR A 7 -14.03 20.20 -9.18
N LEU A 8 -12.95 20.68 -8.59
CA LEU A 8 -12.04 19.86 -7.79
C LEU A 8 -12.74 19.26 -6.57
N LEU A 9 -13.55 20.04 -5.87
CA LEU A 9 -14.36 19.57 -4.74
C LEU A 9 -15.40 18.55 -5.20
N ILE A 10 -16.08 18.79 -6.31
CA ILE A 10 -17.04 17.85 -6.91
C ILE A 10 -16.33 16.54 -7.29
N ILE A 11 -15.15 16.56 -7.91
CA ILE A 11 -14.36 15.37 -8.25
C ILE A 11 -13.86 14.63 -6.99
N LEU A 12 -13.50 15.36 -5.93
CA LEU A 12 -13.15 14.80 -4.62
C LEU A 12 -14.36 14.13 -3.94
N MET A 13 -15.56 14.70 -4.08
CA MET A 13 -16.82 14.17 -3.53
C MET A 13 -17.44 13.05 -4.39
N LEU A 14 -17.12 13.02 -5.70
CA LEU A 14 -17.50 11.96 -6.65
C LEU A 14 -16.43 10.88 -6.80
N SER A 15 -15.29 11.03 -6.12
CA SER A 15 -14.38 9.91 -5.90
C SER A 15 -15.22 8.85 -5.20
N PRO A 16 -15.46 7.68 -5.82
CA PRO A 16 -16.46 6.77 -5.32
C PRO A 16 -16.09 6.43 -3.89
N GLU A 17 -16.92 6.90 -2.95
CA GLU A 17 -17.00 6.31 -1.63
C GLU A 17 -16.99 4.81 -1.88
N MET A 18 -16.00 4.14 -1.30
CA MET A 18 -15.75 2.76 -1.66
C MET A 18 -16.81 2.02 -0.87
N SER A 19 -17.97 1.81 -1.49
CA SER A 19 -19.11 1.16 -0.85
C SER A 19 -18.59 -0.09 -0.12
N PRO A 20 -19.10 -0.42 1.09
CA PRO A 20 -18.66 -1.61 1.83
C PRO A 20 -18.61 -2.87 0.96
N MET A 21 -19.53 -2.96 -0.01
CA MET A 21 -19.64 -4.00 -1.04
C MET A 21 -18.36 -4.22 -1.88
N LYS A 22 -17.52 -3.18 -2.08
CA LYS A 22 -16.26 -3.26 -2.84
C LYS A 22 -15.09 -3.83 -2.04
N ILE A 23 -15.09 -3.71 -0.71
CA ILE A 23 -14.06 -4.29 0.16
C ILE A 23 -14.25 -5.81 0.27
N CYS A 24 -15.50 -6.29 0.17
CA CYS A 24 -15.83 -7.71 0.15
C CYS A 24 -15.53 -8.39 -1.21
N ASP A 25 -15.18 -7.61 -2.25
CA ASP A 25 -14.82 -8.14 -3.55
C ASP A 25 -13.30 -8.40 -3.66
N LEU A 26 -12.88 -9.64 -3.42
CA LEU A 26 -11.48 -10.05 -3.57
C LEU A 26 -10.95 -9.93 -5.01
N ARG A 27 -11.80 -9.66 -6.01
CA ARG A 27 -11.29 -9.30 -7.35
C ARG A 27 -10.57 -7.96 -7.34
N LEU A 28 -10.86 -7.09 -6.37
CA LEU A 28 -10.19 -5.81 -6.20
C LEU A 28 -8.70 -5.98 -5.86
N ILE A 29 -8.34 -6.94 -4.99
CA ILE A 29 -6.91 -7.19 -4.70
C ILE A 29 -6.19 -7.71 -5.95
N ASN A 30 -6.84 -8.59 -6.73
CA ASN A 30 -6.28 -9.10 -7.98
C ASN A 30 -6.07 -8.00 -9.03
N LEU A 31 -6.95 -6.99 -9.08
CA LEU A 31 -6.78 -5.81 -9.93
C LEU A 31 -5.48 -5.07 -9.58
N TYR A 32 -5.25 -4.74 -8.29
CA TYR A 32 -4.04 -4.05 -7.86
C TYR A 32 -2.79 -4.89 -8.09
N VAL A 33 -2.83 -6.19 -7.76
CA VAL A 33 -1.74 -7.14 -8.03
C VAL A 33 -1.36 -7.14 -9.52
N ASN A 34 -2.34 -7.20 -10.42
CA ASN A 34 -2.09 -7.20 -11.85
C ASN A 34 -1.52 -5.87 -12.35
N ARG A 35 -2.05 -4.73 -11.88
CA ARG A 35 -1.50 -3.40 -12.19
C ARG A 35 -0.04 -3.30 -11.77
N VAL A 36 0.27 -3.65 -10.52
CA VAL A 36 1.63 -3.54 -9.98
C VAL A 36 2.58 -4.53 -10.64
N ARG A 37 2.15 -5.76 -10.95
CA ARG A 37 2.97 -6.73 -11.70
C ARG A 37 3.31 -6.26 -13.11
N VAL A 38 2.47 -5.44 -13.74
CA VAL A 38 2.82 -4.82 -15.04
C VAL A 38 3.86 -3.72 -14.85
N LEU A 39 3.73 -2.89 -13.80
CA LEU A 39 4.69 -1.83 -13.51
C LEU A 39 6.06 -2.39 -13.11
N GLU A 40 6.09 -3.43 -12.29
CA GLU A 40 7.31 -4.14 -11.88
C GLU A 40 8.06 -4.70 -13.10
N ARG A 41 7.36 -5.39 -14.01
CA ARG A 41 7.96 -5.88 -15.26
C ARG A 41 8.48 -4.75 -16.14
N LYS A 42 7.76 -3.63 -16.24
CA LYS A 42 8.22 -2.46 -17.01
C LYS A 42 9.46 -1.81 -16.38
N ALA A 43 9.52 -1.73 -15.06
CA ALA A 43 10.71 -1.26 -14.34
C ALA A 43 11.92 -2.17 -14.61
N ALA A 44 11.71 -3.49 -14.62
CA ALA A 44 12.74 -4.49 -14.95
C ALA A 44 13.18 -4.45 -16.43
N GLN A 45 12.44 -3.79 -17.32
CA GLN A 45 12.81 -3.59 -18.72
C GLN A 45 13.63 -2.32 -18.96
N CYS A 46 13.72 -1.40 -18.00
CA CYS A 46 14.54 -0.19 -18.14
C CYS A 46 16.03 -0.55 -18.17
N THR A 47 16.77 -0.21 -19.22
CA THR A 47 18.19 -0.57 -19.38
C THR A 47 19.11 0.16 -18.42
N ASP A 48 18.77 1.39 -18.03
CA ASP A 48 19.53 2.20 -17.08
C ASP A 48 18.92 2.11 -15.68
N ARG A 49 19.59 1.35 -14.80
CA ARG A 49 19.19 1.11 -13.40
C ARG A 49 20.41 1.20 -12.47
N PRO A 50 20.96 2.41 -12.27
CA PRO A 50 22.09 2.59 -11.39
C PRO A 50 21.65 2.30 -9.94
N LEU A 51 22.56 1.73 -9.17
CA LEU A 51 22.39 1.64 -7.72
C LEU A 51 22.43 3.06 -7.12
N LEU A 52 21.59 3.28 -6.12
CA LEU A 52 21.51 4.53 -5.40
C LEU A 52 22.75 4.69 -4.50
N LEU A 53 23.35 5.88 -4.56
CA LEU A 53 24.47 6.27 -3.68
C LEU A 53 24.04 6.33 -2.21
N VAL A 54 22.83 6.83 -1.96
CA VAL A 54 22.20 6.82 -0.63
C VAL A 54 21.09 5.77 -0.65
N PRO A 55 21.19 4.70 0.15
CA PRO A 55 20.17 3.68 0.24
C PRO A 55 18.81 4.26 0.67
N ILE A 56 17.74 3.70 0.13
CA ILE A 56 16.36 3.99 0.54
C ILE A 56 15.88 2.96 1.54
N ILE A 57 14.89 3.35 2.36
CA ILE A 57 14.21 2.46 3.28
C ILE A 57 12.93 1.94 2.64
N VAL A 58 12.78 0.62 2.58
CA VAL A 58 11.58 -0.06 2.08
C VAL A 58 11.05 -1.04 3.13
N PRO A 59 9.75 -1.37 3.15
CA PRO A 59 9.19 -2.22 4.20
C PRO A 59 9.68 -3.67 4.11
N ASN A 60 9.78 -4.33 5.26
CA ASN A 60 9.90 -5.78 5.33
C ASN A 60 8.50 -6.41 5.33
N VAL A 61 8.12 -6.94 4.17
CA VAL A 61 6.76 -7.40 3.88
C VAL A 61 6.58 -8.90 4.06
N GLU A 62 7.57 -9.60 4.61
CA GLU A 62 7.47 -11.02 4.90
C GLU A 62 6.34 -11.31 5.88
N VAL A 63 5.64 -12.42 5.63
CA VAL A 63 4.54 -12.88 6.45
C VAL A 63 5.02 -14.03 7.32
N ARG A 64 5.08 -13.80 8.63
CA ARG A 64 5.14 -14.87 9.62
C ARG A 64 3.70 -15.22 10.00
N LEU A 65 3.18 -16.31 9.43
CA LEU A 65 1.75 -16.64 9.53
C LEU A 65 1.26 -16.75 10.97
N ALA A 66 2.04 -17.37 11.86
CA ALA A 66 1.71 -17.49 13.28
C ALA A 66 1.57 -16.12 13.95
N ASP A 67 2.53 -15.22 13.76
CA ASP A 67 2.50 -13.86 14.31
C ASP A 67 1.32 -13.07 13.74
N TRP A 68 1.11 -13.18 12.42
CA TRP A 68 0.09 -12.45 11.69
C TRP A 68 -1.33 -12.82 12.14
N GLN A 69 -1.62 -14.11 12.31
CA GLN A 69 -2.95 -14.58 12.72
C GLN A 69 -3.32 -14.17 14.14
N ASN A 70 -2.32 -14.02 15.02
CA ASN A 70 -2.51 -13.58 16.40
C ASN A 70 -2.79 -12.08 16.54
N MET A 71 -2.57 -11.28 15.49
CA MET A 71 -2.90 -9.85 15.49
C MET A 71 -4.40 -9.61 15.39
N THR A 72 -4.89 -8.49 15.96
CA THR A 72 -6.25 -8.01 15.68
C THR A 72 -6.33 -7.45 14.26
N GLU A 73 -7.54 -7.36 13.69
CA GLU A 73 -7.75 -6.75 12.36
C GLU A 73 -7.24 -5.30 12.32
N LEU A 74 -7.45 -4.54 13.40
CA LEU A 74 -6.94 -3.18 13.53
C LEU A 74 -5.40 -3.13 13.47
N HIS A 75 -4.71 -4.04 14.18
CA HIS A 75 -3.24 -4.13 14.13
C HIS A 75 -2.74 -4.52 12.74
N GLN A 76 -3.37 -5.48 12.08
CA GLN A 76 -3.01 -5.90 10.71
C GLN A 76 -3.15 -4.74 9.72
N GLY A 77 -4.26 -4.01 9.75
CA GLY A 77 -4.48 -2.87 8.88
C GLY A 77 -3.49 -1.73 9.15
N ASN A 78 -3.22 -1.42 10.42
CA ASN A 78 -2.22 -0.40 10.80
C ASN A 78 -0.80 -0.79 10.34
N GLU A 79 -0.42 -2.07 10.45
CA GLU A 79 0.86 -2.55 9.95
C GLU A 79 0.96 -2.39 8.41
N ILE A 80 -0.12 -2.70 7.68
CA ILE A 80 -0.17 -2.49 6.23
C ILE A 80 -0.02 -0.99 5.90
N LEU A 81 -0.72 -0.09 6.59
CA LEU A 81 -0.59 1.35 6.38
C LEU A 81 0.83 1.85 6.66
N LEU A 82 1.49 1.32 7.68
CA LEU A 82 2.89 1.65 7.98
C LEU A 82 3.81 1.23 6.82
N HIS A 83 3.64 0.03 6.26
CA HIS A 83 4.40 -0.39 5.09
C HIS A 83 4.13 0.46 3.85
N LEU A 84 2.87 0.82 3.60
CA LEU A 84 2.51 1.71 2.49
C LEU A 84 3.13 3.10 2.66
N LYS A 85 3.19 3.63 3.90
CA LYS A 85 3.87 4.90 4.20
C LYS A 85 5.37 4.81 3.91
N LEU A 86 6.03 3.71 4.26
CA LEU A 86 7.44 3.49 3.92
C LEU A 86 7.66 3.46 2.39
N LEU A 87 6.78 2.80 1.65
CA LEU A 87 6.84 2.78 0.19
C LEU A 87 6.63 4.17 -0.44
N LEU A 88 5.67 4.94 0.07
CA LEU A 88 5.45 6.33 -0.39
C LEU A 88 6.70 7.18 -0.16
N ASN A 89 7.24 7.12 1.05
CA ASN A 89 8.47 7.84 1.39
C ASN A 89 9.63 7.42 0.47
N ALA A 90 9.78 6.13 0.17
CA ALA A 90 10.79 5.64 -0.76
C ALA A 90 10.60 6.21 -2.19
N THR A 91 9.36 6.31 -2.68
CA THR A 91 9.09 6.87 -4.01
C THR A 91 9.36 8.38 -4.10
N GLU A 92 9.20 9.12 -3.00
CA GLU A 92 9.39 10.58 -2.97
C GLU A 92 10.87 10.98 -2.85
N ASN A 93 11.69 10.12 -2.27
CA ASN A 93 13.10 10.42 -1.99
C ASN A 93 14.09 9.81 -3.01
N VAL A 94 13.61 9.09 -4.00
CA VAL A 94 14.47 8.41 -4.98
C VAL A 94 14.59 9.21 -6.28
N LYS A 95 15.83 9.41 -6.73
CA LYS A 95 16.13 9.96 -8.06
C LYS A 95 16.53 8.81 -8.98
N THR A 96 15.86 8.69 -10.12
CA THR A 96 16.09 7.60 -11.07
C THR A 96 16.09 8.12 -12.51
N PRO A 97 16.67 7.37 -13.46
CA PRO A 97 16.57 7.67 -14.88
C PRO A 97 15.11 7.70 -15.36
N GLU A 98 14.86 8.41 -16.46
CA GLU A 98 13.52 8.72 -16.97
C GLU A 98 12.61 7.49 -17.11
N CYS A 99 13.13 6.37 -17.65
CA CYS A 99 12.34 5.14 -17.81
C CYS A 99 11.74 4.63 -16.49
N LEU A 100 12.56 4.59 -15.45
CA LEU A 100 12.17 4.09 -14.13
C LEU A 100 11.30 5.12 -13.40
N TYR A 101 11.64 6.40 -13.52
CA TYR A 101 10.87 7.52 -12.99
C TYR A 101 9.42 7.49 -13.47
N GLN A 102 9.19 7.24 -14.76
CA GLN A 102 7.85 7.09 -15.34
C GLN A 102 7.05 5.93 -14.74
N GLN A 103 7.70 4.84 -14.33
CA GLN A 103 7.03 3.75 -13.61
C GLN A 103 6.81 4.09 -12.14
N LEU A 104 7.71 4.85 -11.52
CA LEU A 104 7.60 5.29 -10.13
C LEU A 104 6.38 6.21 -9.92
N ILE A 105 6.10 7.14 -10.83
CA ILE A 105 4.88 7.96 -10.75
C ILE A 105 3.62 7.08 -10.68
N LYS A 106 3.59 6.03 -11.51
CA LYS A 106 2.45 5.10 -11.59
C LYS A 106 2.34 4.23 -10.34
N ILE A 107 3.47 3.77 -9.79
CA ILE A 107 3.43 2.96 -8.57
C ILE A 107 3.05 3.81 -7.36
N THR A 108 3.52 5.05 -7.24
CA THR A 108 3.11 6.00 -6.19
C THR A 108 1.60 6.20 -6.21
N HIS A 109 0.98 6.34 -7.39
CA HIS A 109 -0.48 6.42 -7.50
C HIS A 109 -1.18 5.16 -6.97
N ASN A 110 -0.73 3.96 -7.39
CA ASN A 110 -1.32 2.70 -6.92
C ASN A 110 -1.14 2.50 -5.40
N ILE A 111 -0.01 2.94 -4.82
CA ILE A 111 0.21 2.92 -3.36
C ILE A 111 -0.79 3.84 -2.66
N LYS A 112 -1.00 5.08 -3.16
CA LYS A 112 -1.98 6.02 -2.60
C LYS A 112 -3.41 5.47 -2.66
N GLU A 113 -3.82 4.91 -3.81
CA GLU A 113 -5.13 4.26 -3.96
C GLU A 113 -5.30 3.12 -2.95
N THR A 114 -4.26 2.29 -2.79
CA THR A 114 -4.25 1.16 -1.85
C THR A 114 -4.31 1.61 -0.40
N SER A 115 -3.59 2.68 -0.02
CA SER A 115 -3.70 3.28 1.31
C SER A 115 -5.13 3.75 1.59
N GLY A 116 -5.80 4.37 0.61
CA GLY A 116 -7.20 4.76 0.72
C GLY A 116 -8.14 3.57 0.95
N LEU A 117 -7.90 2.45 0.26
CA LEU A 117 -8.66 1.21 0.47
C LEU A 117 -8.49 0.67 1.90
N ILE A 118 -7.25 0.63 2.42
CA ILE A 118 -6.98 0.12 3.77
C ILE A 118 -7.53 1.04 4.85
N ASN A 119 -7.43 2.36 4.69
CA ASN A 119 -8.07 3.31 5.60
C ASN A 119 -9.58 3.07 5.71
N LYS A 120 -10.28 2.93 4.57
CA LYS A 120 -11.72 2.62 4.56
C LYS A 120 -12.03 1.26 5.20
N ALA A 121 -11.18 0.28 4.98
CA ALA A 121 -11.31 -1.03 5.64
C ALA A 121 -11.14 -0.92 7.16
N LEU A 122 -10.20 -0.10 7.63
CA LEU A 122 -10.00 0.17 9.05
C LEU A 122 -11.14 0.96 9.68
N GLU A 123 -11.75 1.94 8.99
CA GLU A 123 -12.94 2.66 9.49
C GLU A 123 -14.08 1.70 9.86
N ARG A 124 -14.26 0.63 9.07
CA ARG A 124 -15.23 -0.45 9.37
C ARG A 124 -14.86 -1.20 10.65
N VAL A 125 -13.58 -1.49 10.85
CA VAL A 125 -13.06 -2.22 12.02
C VAL A 125 -13.03 -1.34 13.28
N SER A 126 -12.77 -0.04 13.16
CA SER A 126 -12.70 0.88 14.30
C SER A 126 -14.08 1.25 14.85
N ASN A 127 -15.12 1.26 14.01
CA ASN A 127 -16.50 1.42 14.45
C ASN A 127 -17.00 0.24 15.32
N SER A 128 -16.21 -0.84 15.45
CA SER A 128 -16.44 -1.99 16.34
C SER A 128 -15.66 -1.95 17.66
N SER A 129 -15.27 -0.76 18.13
CA SER A 129 -14.65 -0.45 19.43
C SER A 129 -13.13 -0.67 19.55
N VAL A 130 -12.54 0.23 20.35
CA VAL A 130 -11.15 0.33 20.83
C VAL A 130 -10.20 1.15 19.94
N SER A 131 -9.97 2.38 20.40
CA SER A 131 -8.78 3.18 20.12
C SER A 131 -7.54 2.43 20.59
N VAL A 132 -6.68 2.03 19.65
CA VAL A 132 -5.37 1.47 19.98
C VAL A 132 -4.32 2.53 19.67
N GLU A 133 -3.67 3.02 20.72
CA GLU A 133 -2.42 3.76 20.62
C GLU A 133 -1.44 2.96 19.78
N LEU A 134 -0.85 3.64 18.80
CA LEU A 134 0.22 3.13 17.96
C LEU A 134 1.42 2.81 18.84
N SER A 135 1.41 1.62 19.43
CA SER A 135 2.46 1.12 20.31
C SER A 135 3.68 0.89 19.44
N LEU A 136 4.61 1.86 19.46
CA LEU A 136 5.93 1.78 18.86
C LEU A 136 6.75 0.72 19.61
N LEU A 137 6.50 -0.57 19.34
CA LEU A 137 7.41 -1.64 19.73
C LEU A 137 8.64 -1.69 18.79
N PRO A 138 9.79 -2.21 19.25
CA PRO A 138 11.12 -1.89 18.71
C PRO A 138 11.25 -2.19 17.22
N SER A 139 11.94 -1.25 16.56
CA SER A 139 12.00 -1.00 15.13
C SER A 139 12.78 -2.02 14.29
N ASP A 140 13.33 -3.07 14.90
CA ASP A 140 14.32 -3.91 14.26
C ASP A 140 13.63 -5.03 13.45
N GLY A 141 13.53 -4.86 12.14
CA GLY A 141 13.02 -5.87 11.20
C GLY A 141 11.72 -5.54 10.47
N ARG A 142 11.08 -4.39 10.71
CA ARG A 142 9.90 -3.94 9.93
C ARG A 142 10.26 -3.27 8.59
N HIS A 143 11.53 -2.96 8.37
CA HIS A 143 12.03 -2.31 7.18
C HIS A 143 13.42 -2.82 6.86
N ILE A 144 13.87 -2.57 5.64
CA ILE A 144 15.21 -2.86 5.16
C ILE A 144 15.76 -1.65 4.42
N SER A 145 17.09 -1.55 4.40
CA SER A 145 17.81 -0.56 3.60
C SER A 145 18.25 -1.21 2.28
N THR A 146 18.09 -0.51 1.16
CA THR A 146 18.48 -1.00 -0.16
C THR A 146 18.95 0.13 -1.07
N SER A 147 19.98 -0.14 -1.88
CA SER A 147 20.41 0.76 -2.97
C SER A 147 19.69 0.46 -4.29
N ASP A 148 18.87 -0.59 -4.37
CA ASP A 148 18.10 -0.90 -5.58
C ASP A 148 16.71 -0.25 -5.51
N SER A 149 16.49 0.75 -6.37
CA SER A 149 15.22 1.46 -6.47
C SER A 149 14.07 0.61 -7.03
N THR A 150 14.37 -0.48 -7.75
CA THR A 150 13.34 -1.41 -8.25
C THR A 150 12.68 -2.21 -7.12
N GLU A 151 13.31 -2.25 -5.95
CA GLU A 151 12.80 -2.95 -4.79
C GLU A 151 11.49 -2.34 -4.25
N ILE A 152 11.21 -1.07 -4.55
CA ILE A 152 9.91 -0.44 -4.29
C ILE A 152 8.77 -1.24 -4.95
N PHE A 153 8.97 -1.66 -6.21
CA PHE A 153 7.99 -2.41 -6.98
C PHE A 153 7.83 -3.82 -6.41
N ASN A 154 8.94 -4.48 -6.14
CA ASN A 154 8.95 -5.83 -5.58
C ASN A 154 8.25 -5.88 -4.22
N ARG A 155 8.57 -4.94 -3.32
CA ARG A 155 8.02 -4.89 -1.97
C ARG A 155 6.54 -4.54 -1.98
N PHE A 156 6.10 -3.63 -2.84
CA PHE A 156 4.67 -3.36 -2.97
C PHE A 156 3.90 -4.58 -3.51
N LEU A 157 4.44 -5.27 -4.52
CA LEU A 157 3.82 -6.48 -5.05
C LEU A 157 3.74 -7.59 -3.99
N LYS A 158 4.80 -7.81 -3.22
CA LYS A 158 4.82 -8.77 -2.12
C LYS A 158 3.85 -8.38 -1.00
N LEU A 159 3.71 -7.09 -0.67
CA LEU A 159 2.73 -6.62 0.31
C LEU A 159 1.29 -6.95 -0.13
N LEU A 160 0.98 -6.72 -1.41
CA LEU A 160 -0.33 -7.02 -2.01
C LEU A 160 -0.63 -8.53 -1.97
N LEU A 161 0.34 -9.36 -2.38
CA LEU A 161 0.20 -10.82 -2.41
C LEU A 161 0.17 -11.46 -1.02
N GLY A 162 0.83 -10.86 -0.04
CA GLY A 162 0.95 -11.37 1.32
C GLY A 162 -0.05 -10.73 2.29
N LYS A 163 0.47 -9.86 3.15
CA LYS A 163 -0.26 -9.25 4.28
C LYS A 163 -1.60 -8.66 3.86
N MET A 164 -1.65 -7.94 2.73
CA MET A 164 -2.89 -7.30 2.29
C MET A 164 -3.94 -8.31 1.80
N SER A 165 -3.55 -9.34 1.04
CA SER A 165 -4.48 -10.41 0.64
C SER A 165 -5.03 -11.14 1.86
N LEU A 166 -4.17 -11.44 2.85
CA LEU A 166 -4.58 -12.12 4.09
C LEU A 166 -5.54 -11.26 4.92
N PHE A 167 -5.24 -9.96 5.07
CA PHE A 167 -6.10 -9.02 5.77
C PHE A 167 -7.49 -8.90 5.12
N LEU A 168 -7.54 -8.68 3.81
CA LEU A 168 -8.82 -8.54 3.10
C LEU A 168 -9.63 -9.83 3.11
N HIS A 169 -8.98 -11.00 3.07
CA HIS A 169 -9.67 -12.28 3.23
C HIS A 169 -10.32 -12.39 4.61
N ARG A 170 -9.61 -12.02 5.68
CA ARG A 170 -10.15 -12.03 7.04
C ARG A 170 -11.36 -11.12 7.19
N LEU A 171 -11.30 -9.90 6.63
CA LEU A 171 -12.43 -8.96 6.65
C LEU A 171 -13.65 -9.41 5.85
N LYS A 172 -13.51 -10.40 4.96
CA LYS A 172 -14.64 -11.03 4.25
C LYS A 172 -15.33 -12.07 5.12
N GLU A 173 -14.59 -12.77 5.97
CA GLU A 173 -15.15 -13.76 6.90
C GLU A 173 -16.01 -13.09 7.98
N SER A 174 -15.78 -11.80 8.26
CA SER A 174 -16.71 -10.99 9.03
C SER A 174 -17.91 -10.53 8.18
N PRO A 175 -19.15 -10.63 8.69
CA PRO A 175 -20.35 -10.38 7.88
C PRO A 175 -20.31 -8.98 7.26
N CYS A 176 -20.34 -8.93 5.92
CA CYS A 176 -20.54 -7.71 5.15
C CYS A 176 -21.98 -7.23 5.42
N ARG A 177 -22.15 -6.31 6.37
CA ARG A 177 -23.42 -5.61 6.60
C ARG A 177 -23.53 -4.43 5.63
#